data_AF-A0A3M1B5E0-F1
#
_entry.id   AF-A0A3M1B5E0-F1
#
_cell.length_a   1.000
_cell.length_b   1.000
_cell.length_c   1.000
_cell.angle_alpha   90.00
_cell.angle_beta   90.00
_cell.angle_gamma   90.00
#
_symmetry.space_group_name_H-M   'P 1'
#
loop_
_entity.id
_entity.type
_entity.pdbx_description
1 polymer ?
#
loop_
_entity_poly.entity_id
_entity_poly.type
_entity_poly.pdbx_seq_one_letter_code
_entity_poly.pdbx_strand_id
1 'polypeptide(L)'
;MLGEAIGGPHEDRPVVNLRHTPFPPWHWIMPEGTPVVEIGFGKGRFLVEASRRHPDFPFLGIENTFKMVRITLEKLEKHEIGNVRLIWGNASEIVAGCIPDAAIAAYHVYFPDPWPKRKHHKRRLLTPSFIAHL
;
A
#
# COMPACT_ATOMS: atom_id res chain seq x y z
N MET A 1 -12.42 -17.03 -11.69
CA MET A 1 -12.02 -17.30 -10.30
C MET A 1 -11.72 -15.97 -9.64
N LEU A 2 -12.73 -15.33 -9.04
CA LEU A 2 -12.72 -13.90 -8.67
C LEU A 2 -12.87 -13.64 -7.16
N GLY A 3 -13.13 -14.69 -6.37
CA GLY A 3 -13.41 -14.60 -4.93
C GLY A 3 -12.23 -14.93 -4.01
N GLU A 4 -11.11 -15.41 -4.56
CA GLU A 4 -10.00 -16.00 -3.77
C GLU A 4 -8.85 -15.02 -3.49
N ALA A 5 -8.85 -13.82 -4.07
CA ALA A 5 -7.78 -12.83 -3.82
C ALA A 5 -8.14 -11.79 -2.74
N ILE A 6 -9.40 -11.72 -2.31
CA ILE A 6 -9.87 -10.78 -1.28
C ILE A 6 -10.23 -11.60 -0.05
N GLY A 7 -9.25 -11.73 0.83
CA GLY A 7 -9.36 -12.46 2.10
C GLY A 7 -9.63 -11.54 3.28
N GLY A 8 -10.10 -12.14 4.38
CA GLY A 8 -9.98 -11.50 5.68
C GLY A 8 -8.50 -11.29 6.04
N PRO A 9 -8.19 -10.42 7.00
CA PRO A 9 -6.83 -9.96 7.25
C PRO A 9 -5.87 -11.03 7.79
N HIS A 10 -6.30 -12.28 8.01
CA HIS A 10 -5.51 -13.38 8.55
C HIS A 10 -4.91 -14.33 7.51
N GLU A 11 -5.29 -14.21 6.24
CA GLU A 11 -4.80 -15.11 5.20
C GLU A 11 -3.46 -14.59 4.67
N ASP A 12 -2.47 -15.47 4.46
CA ASP A 12 -1.17 -15.17 3.85
C ASP A 12 -1.34 -14.86 2.36
N ARG A 13 -2.04 -13.76 2.07
CA ARG A 13 -2.41 -13.31 0.74
C ARG A 13 -1.62 -12.06 0.37
N PRO A 14 -1.30 -11.89 -0.92
CA PRO A 14 -0.60 -10.71 -1.40
C PRO A 14 -1.45 -9.44 -1.38
N VAL A 15 -2.77 -9.53 -1.12
CA VAL A 15 -3.68 -8.38 -1.07
C VAL A 15 -4.50 -8.35 0.22
N VAL A 16 -4.46 -7.22 0.93
CA VAL A 16 -5.26 -6.91 2.12
C VAL A 16 -6.31 -5.85 1.76
N ASN A 17 -7.58 -6.12 2.06
CA ASN A 17 -8.67 -5.16 1.86
C ASN A 17 -8.96 -4.38 3.16
N LEU A 18 -8.63 -3.09 3.15
CA LEU A 18 -8.86 -2.15 4.25
C LEU A 18 -9.81 -1.01 3.87
N ARG A 19 -10.68 -1.20 2.86
CA ARG A 19 -11.58 -0.14 2.41
C ARG A 19 -12.81 0.04 3.31
N HIS A 20 -13.25 -1.04 3.96
CA HIS A 20 -14.50 -1.08 4.74
C HIS A 20 -14.37 -1.93 6.02
N THR A 21 -13.15 -2.28 6.43
CA THR A 21 -12.87 -3.19 7.54
C THR A 21 -12.16 -2.44 8.68
N PRO A 22 -12.37 -2.85 9.95
CA PRO A 22 -11.51 -2.41 11.04
C PRO A 22 -10.06 -2.77 10.74
N PHE A 23 -9.13 -1.94 11.21
CA PHE A 23 -7.71 -2.22 11.03
C PHE A 23 -7.31 -3.49 11.79
N PRO A 24 -6.75 -4.50 11.11
CA PRO A 24 -6.20 -5.66 11.78
C PRO A 24 -4.89 -5.30 12.48
N PRO A 25 -4.39 -6.18 13.37
CA PRO A 25 -3.03 -6.10 13.87
C PRO A 25 -2.02 -6.00 12.71
N TRP A 26 -1.06 -5.08 12.84
CA TRP A 26 -0.02 -4.83 11.83
C TRP A 26 0.69 -6.10 11.37
N HIS A 27 1.02 -6.99 12.31
CA HIS A 27 1.73 -8.24 12.04
C HIS A 27 0.92 -9.24 11.18
N TRP A 28 -0.37 -9.02 10.91
CA TRP A 28 -1.08 -9.80 9.90
C TRP A 28 -0.88 -9.23 8.49
N ILE A 29 -0.78 -7.90 8.39
CA ILE A 29 -0.49 -7.20 7.13
C ILE A 29 0.96 -7.40 6.74
N MET A 30 1.89 -7.24 7.68
CA MET A 30 3.32 -7.38 7.50
C MET A 30 3.87 -8.30 8.60
N PRO A 31 3.92 -9.62 8.36
CA PRO A 31 4.33 -10.59 9.38
C PRO A 31 5.80 -10.44 9.76
N GLU A 32 6.65 -10.03 8.83
CA GLU A 32 8.09 -9.92 9.03
C GLU A 32 8.68 -8.71 8.33
N GLY A 33 9.76 -8.19 8.92
CA GLY A 33 10.58 -7.12 8.38
C GLY A 33 9.97 -5.72 8.47
N THR A 34 10.71 -4.76 7.94
CA THR A 34 10.37 -3.33 7.93
C THR A 34 10.22 -2.89 6.46
N PRO A 35 9.00 -2.79 5.91
CA PRO A 35 8.82 -2.62 4.49
C PRO A 35 9.19 -1.23 3.98
N VAL A 36 9.51 -1.19 2.69
CA VAL A 36 9.46 0.02 1.88
C VAL A 36 8.02 0.19 1.37
N VAL A 37 7.40 1.33 1.65
CA VAL A 37 6.00 1.62 1.30
C VAL A 37 5.92 2.50 0.06
N GLU A 38 5.11 2.14 -0.93
CA GLU A 38 4.67 3.06 -1.99
C GLU A 38 3.20 3.45 -1.77
N ILE A 39 2.93 4.74 -1.59
CA ILE A 39 1.58 5.28 -1.46
C ILE A 39 1.09 5.78 -2.82
N GLY A 40 -0.08 5.28 -3.24
CA GLY A 40 -0.66 5.63 -4.54
C GLY A 40 0.12 5.02 -5.70
N PHE A 41 0.47 3.74 -5.60
CA PHE A 41 1.34 3.06 -6.56
C PHE A 41 0.76 3.00 -7.99
N GLY A 42 -0.53 3.29 -8.18
CA GLY A 42 -1.17 3.32 -9.50
C GLY A 42 -0.99 1.99 -10.24
N LYS A 43 -0.31 2.00 -11.39
CA LYS A 43 -0.06 0.75 -12.15
C LYS A 43 1.12 -0.08 -11.61
N GLY A 44 1.68 0.27 -10.45
CA GLY A 44 2.71 -0.49 -9.75
C GLY A 44 4.08 -0.48 -10.43
N ARG A 45 4.39 0.53 -11.26
CA ARG A 45 5.65 0.54 -12.03
C ARG A 45 6.87 0.58 -11.12
N PHE A 46 6.87 1.46 -10.12
CA PHE A 46 7.96 1.53 -9.15
C PHE A 46 7.96 0.28 -8.27
N LEU A 47 6.82 -0.04 -7.63
CA LEU A 47 6.69 -1.20 -6.75
C LEU A 47 7.23 -2.50 -7.36
N VAL A 48 6.77 -2.86 -8.56
CA VAL A 48 7.15 -4.10 -9.26
C VAL A 48 8.64 -4.11 -9.60
N GLU A 49 9.18 -2.99 -10.06
CA GLU A 49 10.58 -2.94 -10.48
C GLU A 49 11.54 -2.88 -9.28
N ALA A 50 11.20 -2.14 -8.24
CA ALA A 50 12.00 -2.03 -7.02
C ALA A 50 12.05 -3.37 -6.28
N SER A 51 10.90 -4.01 -6.07
CA SER A 51 10.81 -5.32 -5.40
C SER A 51 11.58 -6.41 -6.11
N ARG A 52 11.53 -6.44 -7.46
CA ARG A 52 12.30 -7.39 -8.27
C ARG A 52 13.81 -7.19 -8.14
N ARG A 53 14.30 -5.96 -7.97
CA ARG A 53 15.74 -5.68 -7.80
C ARG A 53 16.24 -5.90 -6.38
N HIS A 54 15.33 -5.95 -5.42
CA HIS A 54 15.63 -6.05 -3.99
C HIS A 54 14.79 -7.17 -3.37
N PRO A 55 14.99 -8.44 -3.80
CA PRO A 55 14.16 -9.57 -3.36
C PRO A 55 14.22 -9.81 -1.84
N ASP A 56 15.31 -9.41 -1.18
CA ASP A 56 15.53 -9.57 0.26
C ASP A 56 14.80 -8.52 1.12
N PHE A 57 14.17 -7.52 0.49
CA PHE A 57 13.46 -6.44 1.19
C PHE A 57 11.95 -6.61 1.03
N PRO A 58 11.17 -6.45 2.12
CA PRO A 58 9.72 -6.41 2.02
C PRO A 58 9.23 -5.08 1.44
N PHE A 59 8.19 -5.15 0.62
CA PHE A 59 7.53 -4.00 0.02
C PHE A 59 6.03 -4.01 0.32
N LEU A 60 5.47 -2.82 0.51
CA LEU A 60 4.05 -2.62 0.75
C LEU A 60 3.49 -1.53 -0.18
N GLY A 61 2.52 -1.88 -1.02
CA GLY A 61 1.82 -0.90 -1.86
C GLY A 61 0.47 -0.52 -1.24
N ILE A 62 0.17 0.79 -1.10
CA ILE A 62 -1.17 1.26 -0.71
C ILE A 62 -1.84 1.95 -1.89
N GLU A 63 -3.03 1.49 -2.28
CA GLU A 63 -3.79 2.08 -3.38
C GLU A 63 -5.29 2.15 -3.09
N ASN A 64 -5.89 3.28 -3.48
CA ASN A 64 -7.29 3.59 -3.25
C ASN A 64 -8.21 2.88 -4.27
N THR A 65 -7.70 2.57 -5.46
CA THR A 65 -8.47 2.03 -6.58
C THR A 65 -8.23 0.53 -6.78
N PHE A 66 -9.26 -0.29 -6.63
CA PHE A 66 -9.15 -1.75 -6.79
C PHE A 66 -8.64 -2.18 -8.17
N LYS A 67 -9.00 -1.46 -9.24
CA LYS A 67 -8.49 -1.72 -10.60
C LYS A 67 -6.95 -1.68 -10.65
N MET A 68 -6.34 -0.75 -9.93
CA MET A 68 -4.90 -0.55 -9.91
C MET A 68 -4.19 -1.64 -9.08
N VAL A 69 -4.81 -2.04 -7.96
CA VAL A 69 -4.39 -3.20 -7.16
C VAL A 69 -4.35 -4.46 -8.03
N ARG A 70 -5.42 -4.75 -8.78
CA ARG A 70 -5.50 -5.93 -9.67
C ARG A 70 -4.43 -5.94 -10.75
N ILE A 71 -4.26 -4.83 -11.47
CA ILE A 71 -3.23 -4.71 -12.52
C ILE A 71 -1.84 -4.95 -11.93
N THR A 72 -1.60 -4.50 -10.71
CA THR A 72 -0.30 -4.67 -10.05
C THR A 72 -0.12 -6.11 -9.56
N LEU A 73 -1.15 -6.73 -8.98
CA LEU A 73 -1.12 -8.14 -8.59
C LEU A 73 -0.79 -9.06 -9.78
N GLU A 74 -1.46 -8.88 -10.93
CA GLU A 74 -1.20 -9.64 -12.15
C GLU A 74 0.26 -9.53 -12.61
N LYS A 75 0.92 -8.38 -12.37
CA LYS A 75 2.35 -8.21 -12.68
C LYS A 75 3.25 -8.90 -11.68
N LEU A 76 2.91 -8.84 -10.39
CA LEU A 76 3.67 -9.53 -9.34
C LEU A 76 3.64 -11.04 -9.58
N GLU A 77 2.46 -11.60 -9.86
CA GLU A 77 2.27 -13.01 -10.22
C GLU A 77 3.06 -13.38 -11.48
N LYS A 78 2.95 -12.58 -12.55
CA LYS A 78 3.67 -12.82 -13.81
C LYS A 78 5.20 -12.82 -13.65
N HIS A 79 5.72 -12.05 -12.69
CA HIS A 79 7.15 -11.92 -12.43
C HIS A 79 7.62 -12.75 -11.23
N GLU A 80 6.74 -13.57 -10.65
CA GLU A 80 7.03 -14.42 -9.48
C GLU A 80 7.60 -13.62 -8.29
N ILE A 81 7.09 -12.40 -8.09
CA ILE A 81 7.53 -11.49 -7.03
C ILE A 81 6.73 -11.77 -5.75
N GLY A 82 7.40 -12.37 -4.76
CA GLY A 82 6.80 -12.76 -3.48
C GLY A 82 7.03 -11.78 -2.32
N ASN A 83 7.93 -10.81 -2.48
CA ASN A 83 8.28 -9.85 -1.42
C ASN A 83 7.42 -8.57 -1.42
N VAL A 84 6.24 -8.60 -2.06
CA VAL A 84 5.31 -7.46 -2.12
C VAL A 84 3.97 -7.85 -1.55
N ARG A 85 3.46 -7.01 -0.65
CA ARG A 85 2.05 -7.01 -0.24
C ARG A 85 1.35 -5.74 -0.72
N LEU A 86 0.07 -5.86 -1.04
CA LEU A 86 -0.77 -4.76 -1.52
C LEU A 86 -1.90 -4.51 -0.55
N ILE A 87 -2.20 -3.24 -0.26
CA ILE A 87 -3.37 -2.82 0.48
C ILE A 87 -4.30 -2.09 -0.47
N TRP A 88 -5.55 -2.53 -0.50
CA TRP A 88 -6.64 -1.74 -1.07
C TRP A 88 -7.33 -0.93 0.03
N GLY A 89 -7.12 0.40 0.05
CA GLY A 89 -7.69 1.26 1.08
C GLY A 89 -7.26 2.73 0.99
N ASN A 90 -7.71 3.55 1.95
CA ASN A 90 -7.35 4.96 2.04
C ASN A 90 -6.01 5.13 2.78
N ALA A 91 -5.00 5.65 2.07
CA ALA A 91 -3.67 5.81 2.64
C ALA A 91 -3.63 6.72 3.89
N SER A 92 -4.41 7.80 3.93
CA SER A 92 -4.44 8.68 5.11
C SER A 92 -4.93 7.96 6.36
N GLU A 93 -5.95 7.11 6.21
CA GLU A 93 -6.54 6.37 7.32
C GLU A 93 -5.62 5.23 7.78
N ILE A 94 -5.02 4.50 6.83
CA ILE A 94 -4.10 3.40 7.11
C ILE A 94 -2.84 3.90 7.81
N VAL A 95 -2.20 4.95 7.30
CA VAL A 95 -0.98 5.52 7.90
C VAL A 95 -1.26 6.02 9.31
N ALA A 96 -2.40 6.71 9.53
CA ALA A 96 -2.70 7.29 10.83
C ALA A 96 -3.22 6.28 11.88
N GLY A 97 -3.82 5.15 11.47
CA GLY A 97 -4.54 4.26 12.40
C GLY A 97 -4.14 2.79 12.36
N CYS A 98 -3.34 2.36 11.39
CA CYS A 98 -3.01 0.95 11.19
C CYS A 98 -1.51 0.65 11.29
N ILE A 99 -0.66 1.60 10.87
CA ILE A 99 0.80 1.43 10.87
C ILE A 99 1.36 1.86 12.23
N PRO A 100 2.07 0.99 12.97
CA PRO A 100 2.73 1.37 14.21
C PRO A 100 3.95 2.29 13.97
N ASP A 101 4.31 3.05 14.99
CA ASP A 101 5.54 3.84 14.99
C ASP A 101 6.77 2.97 14.69
N ALA A 102 7.72 3.52 13.91
CA ALA A 102 8.96 2.84 13.49
C ALA A 102 8.79 1.50 12.75
N ALA A 103 7.59 1.19 12.24
CA ALA A 103 7.34 -0.04 11.49
C ALA A 103 7.79 0.01 10.01
N ILE A 104 8.12 1.19 9.48
CA ILE A 104 8.37 1.43 8.06
C ILE A 104 9.81 1.90 7.83
N ALA A 105 10.47 1.37 6.79
CA ALA A 105 11.85 1.71 6.46
C ALA A 105 11.93 2.99 5.62
N ALA A 106 11.00 3.14 4.68
CA ALA A 106 10.88 4.32 3.83
C ALA A 106 9.47 4.44 3.24
N TYR A 107 9.03 5.68 3.03
CA TYR A 107 7.84 6.00 2.25
C TYR A 107 8.21 6.61 0.91
N HIS A 108 7.63 6.08 -0.17
CA HIS A 108 7.69 6.63 -1.51
C HIS A 108 6.31 7.15 -1.91
N VAL A 109 6.25 8.41 -2.29
CA VAL A 109 5.03 9.08 -2.78
C VAL A 109 5.37 9.77 -4.09
N TYR A 110 4.93 9.19 -5.20
CA TYR A 110 5.22 9.73 -6.52
C TYR A 110 3.97 10.34 -7.14
N PHE A 111 4.12 11.58 -7.64
CA PHE A 111 3.07 12.29 -8.39
C PHE A 111 1.69 12.29 -7.70
N PRO A 112 1.57 12.62 -6.39
CA PRO A 112 0.28 12.68 -5.74
C PRO A 112 -0.60 13.75 -6.40
N ASP A 113 -1.92 13.54 -6.41
CA ASP A 113 -2.87 14.47 -7.04
C ASP A 113 -2.65 15.91 -6.53
N PRO A 114 -2.34 16.87 -7.41
CA PRO A 114 -1.90 18.20 -7.00
C PRO A 114 -3.03 19.06 -6.43
N TRP A 115 -4.28 18.77 -6.80
CA TRP A 115 -5.49 19.52 -6.41
C TRP A 115 -5.29 21.05 -6.44
N PRO A 116 -5.14 21.67 -7.63
CA PRO A 116 -4.70 23.06 -7.75
C PRO A 116 -5.73 24.10 -7.28
N LYS A 117 -7.02 23.75 -7.24
CA LYS A 117 -8.09 24.66 -6.82
C LYS A 117 -8.13 24.75 -5.29
N ARG A 118 -8.22 25.97 -4.73
CA ARG A 118 -8.26 26.22 -3.27
C ARG A 118 -9.26 25.33 -2.51
N LYS A 119 -10.48 25.18 -3.06
CA LYS A 119 -11.54 24.33 -2.48
C LYS A 119 -11.19 22.84 -2.41
N HIS A 120 -10.14 22.39 -3.10
CA HIS A 120 -9.67 21.01 -3.12
C HIS A 120 -8.40 20.80 -2.28
N HIS A 121 -7.83 21.81 -1.64
CA HIS A 121 -6.59 21.65 -0.87
C HIS A 121 -6.70 20.56 0.22
N LYS A 122 -7.88 20.42 0.83
CA LYS A 122 -8.19 19.36 1.81
C LYS A 122 -8.14 17.92 1.26
N ARG A 123 -8.00 17.75 -0.07
CA ARG A 123 -7.87 16.44 -0.73
C ARG A 123 -6.41 16.06 -1.00
N ARG A 124 -5.45 16.98 -0.75
CA ARG A 124 -4.04 16.66 -0.90
C ARG A 124 -3.64 15.65 0.18
N LEU A 125 -2.88 14.65 -0.23
CA LEU A 125 -2.32 13.67 0.67
C LEU A 125 -1.24 14.32 1.56
N LEU A 126 -0.26 14.97 0.93
CA LEU A 126 0.84 15.63 1.62
C LEU A 126 0.39 16.91 2.30
N THR A 127 0.00 16.78 3.56
CA THR A 127 -0.33 17.88 4.48
C THR A 127 0.54 17.76 5.73
N PRO A 128 0.75 18.84 6.50
CA PRO A 128 1.50 18.75 7.76
C PRO A 128 0.96 17.67 8.70
N SER A 129 -0.37 17.51 8.78
CA SER A 129 -1.01 16.48 9.60
C SER A 129 -0.67 15.07 9.11
N PHE A 130 -0.69 14.83 7.79
CA PHE A 130 -0.34 13.53 7.24
C PHE A 130 1.14 13.20 7.45
N ILE A 131 2.02 14.19 7.24
CA ILE A 131 3.48 14.03 7.42
C ILE A 131 3.84 13.70 8.87
N ALA A 132 3.08 14.20 9.84
CA ALA A 132 3.29 13.88 11.26
C ALA A 132 3.02 12.41 11.62
N HIS A 133 2.40 11.64 10.72
CA HIS A 133 2.15 10.20 10.90
C HIS A 133 3.12 9.32 10.07
N LEU A 134 4.05 9.90 9.31
CA LEU A 134 5.07 9.16 8.57
C LEU A 134 6.27 8.85 9.48
#